data_AF-A0A2U8FRE6-F1
#
_entry.id   AF-A0A2U8FRE6-F1
#
_cell.length_a   1.000
_cell.length_b   1.000
_cell.length_c   1.000
_cell.angle_alpha   90.00
_cell.angle_beta   90.00
_cell.angle_gamma   90.00
#
_symmetry.space_group_name_H-M   'P 1'
#
loop_
_entity.id
_entity.type
_entity.pdbx_description
1 polymer ?
#
loop_
_entity_poly.entity_id
_entity_poly.type
_entity_poly.pdbx_seq_one_letter_code
_entity_poly.pdbx_strand_id
1 'polypeptide(L)'
;MSSIQFTDVQLTNLYLLQAIRLGIAQDRVSTCCKFGLDAAQADFLGAMSQEQLWAFVDQIGQSTLFPPRQDLLALLKAPAPLQASLAAVHAPRPRQLAPMVPASTS
;
A
#
# COMPACT_ATOMS: atom_id res chain seq x y z
N MET A 1 -0.67 -22.67 -22.20
CA MET A 1 -0.89 -21.68 -21.11
C MET A 1 0.42 -21.59 -20.36
N SER A 2 1.19 -20.54 -20.57
CA SER A 2 2.46 -20.31 -19.88
C SER A 2 2.15 -20.14 -18.39
N SER A 3 2.66 -21.02 -17.52
CA SER A 3 2.56 -20.78 -16.08
C SER A 3 3.40 -19.56 -15.76
N ILE A 4 2.75 -18.43 -15.48
CA ILE A 4 3.43 -17.27 -14.93
C ILE A 4 3.97 -17.70 -13.57
N GLN A 5 5.30 -17.88 -13.47
CA GLN A 5 5.96 -18.17 -12.22
C GLN A 5 6.41 -16.86 -11.61
N PHE A 6 5.57 -16.33 -10.73
CA PHE A 6 5.94 -15.22 -9.88
C PHE A 6 6.96 -15.68 -8.82
N THR A 7 7.93 -14.82 -8.53
CA THR A 7 8.79 -15.03 -7.37
C THR A 7 8.05 -14.74 -6.07
N ASP A 8 8.67 -15.06 -4.94
CA ASP A 8 8.10 -14.78 -3.61
C ASP A 8 7.77 -13.29 -3.41
N VAL A 9 8.61 -12.39 -3.92
CA VAL A 9 8.38 -10.93 -3.83
C VAL A 9 7.17 -10.52 -4.68
N GLN A 10 7.07 -11.03 -5.91
CA GLN A 10 5.97 -10.72 -6.81
C GLN A 10 4.64 -11.28 -6.29
N LEU A 11 4.64 -12.51 -5.74
CA LEU A 11 3.48 -13.11 -5.08
C LEU A 11 3.06 -12.30 -3.85
N THR A 12 4.02 -11.88 -3.01
CA THR A 12 3.72 -11.05 -1.83
C THR A 12 3.09 -9.72 -2.23
N ASN A 13 3.65 -9.05 -3.23
CA ASN A 13 3.09 -7.83 -3.80
C ASN A 13 1.65 -8.06 -4.31
N LEU A 14 1.43 -9.16 -5.05
CA LEU A 14 0.14 -9.49 -5.62
C LEU A 14 -0.92 -9.74 -4.55
N TYR A 15 -0.60 -10.54 -3.53
CA TYR A 15 -1.52 -10.82 -2.42
C TYR A 15 -1.94 -9.53 -1.71
N LEU A 16 -0.99 -8.64 -1.46
CA LEU A 16 -1.25 -7.40 -0.76
C LEU A 16 -2.10 -6.44 -1.60
N LEU A 17 -1.79 -6.28 -2.89
CA LEU A 17 -2.60 -5.47 -3.80
C LEU A 17 -4.02 -6.02 -3.97
N GLN A 18 -4.20 -7.34 -4.02
CA GLN A 18 -5.53 -7.96 -4.07
C GLN A 18 -6.33 -7.71 -2.78
N ALA A 19 -5.71 -7.86 -1.62
CA ALA A 19 -6.34 -7.59 -0.33
C ALA A 19 -6.79 -6.12 -0.23
N ILE A 20 -5.94 -5.19 -0.65
CA ILE A 20 -6.26 -3.76 -0.69
C ILE A 20 -7.42 -3.49 -1.66
N ARG A 21 -7.38 -4.02 -2.89
CA ARG A 21 -8.45 -3.79 -3.87
C ARG A 21 -9.80 -4.33 -3.39
N LEU A 22 -9.81 -5.50 -2.76
CA LEU A 22 -11.02 -6.05 -2.13
C LEU A 22 -11.50 -5.17 -0.97
N GLY A 23 -10.58 -4.69 -0.13
CA GLY A 23 -10.89 -3.75 0.95
C GLY A 23 -11.50 -2.44 0.43
N ILE A 24 -10.96 -1.87 -0.65
CA ILE A 24 -11.49 -0.66 -1.29
C ILE A 24 -12.95 -0.86 -1.72
N ALA A 25 -13.28 -2.03 -2.29
CA ALA A 25 -14.64 -2.35 -2.69
C ALA A 25 -15.61 -2.49 -1.51
N GLN A 26 -15.13 -2.88 -0.32
CA GLN A 26 -15.96 -3.06 0.88
C GLN A 26 -16.10 -1.78 1.71
N ASP A 27 -14.97 -1.15 2.03
CA ASP A 27 -14.86 0.08 2.80
C ASP A 27 -13.60 0.84 2.37
N ARG A 28 -13.80 1.73 1.41
CA ARG A 28 -12.71 2.56 0.85
C ARG A 28 -12.01 3.38 1.93
N VAL A 29 -12.75 4.05 2.81
CA VAL A 29 -12.17 4.99 3.77
C VAL A 29 -11.31 4.24 4.79
N SER A 30 -11.85 3.18 5.39
CA SER A 30 -11.11 2.35 6.34
C SER A 30 -9.87 1.72 5.69
N THR A 31 -9.99 1.24 4.45
CA THR A 31 -8.87 0.64 3.72
C THR A 31 -7.79 1.66 3.42
N CYS A 32 -8.14 2.87 2.98
CA CYS A 32 -7.16 3.94 2.76
C CYS A 32 -6.40 4.28 4.05
N CYS A 33 -7.10 4.38 5.19
CA CYS A 33 -6.45 4.63 6.48
C CYS A 33 -5.50 3.50 6.91
N LYS A 34 -5.90 2.23 6.72
CA LYS A 34 -5.08 1.05 7.10
C LYS A 34 -3.81 0.91 6.26
N PHE A 35 -3.91 1.20 4.97
CA PHE A 35 -2.80 1.01 4.02
C PHE A 35 -2.09 2.30 3.62
N GLY A 36 -2.47 3.45 4.21
CA GLY A 36 -1.84 4.74 3.95
C GLY A 36 -2.00 5.22 2.51
N LEU A 37 -3.15 4.94 1.88
CA LEU A 37 -3.43 5.30 0.49
C LEU A 37 -4.11 6.66 0.41
N ASP A 38 -3.74 7.46 -0.58
CA ASP A 38 -4.52 8.62 -0.97
C ASP A 38 -5.70 8.25 -1.89
N ALA A 39 -6.56 9.22 -2.16
CA ALA A 39 -7.76 9.01 -2.96
C ALA A 39 -7.42 8.52 -4.39
N ALA A 40 -6.39 9.09 -5.02
CA ALA A 40 -6.00 8.76 -6.39
C ALA A 40 -5.43 7.34 -6.48
N GLN A 41 -4.62 6.93 -5.50
CA GLN A 41 -4.13 5.56 -5.39
C GLN A 41 -5.28 4.57 -5.22
N ALA A 42 -6.26 4.89 -4.37
CA ALA A 42 -7.41 4.03 -4.15
C ALA A 42 -8.32 3.92 -5.40
N ASP A 43 -8.55 5.04 -6.10
CA ASP A 43 -9.33 5.04 -7.35
C ASP A 43 -8.64 4.21 -8.43
N PHE A 44 -7.34 4.42 -8.63
CA PHE A 44 -6.57 3.71 -9.64
C PHE A 44 -6.52 2.21 -9.34
N LEU A 45 -6.16 1.83 -8.12
CA LEU A 45 -6.06 0.43 -7.72
C LEU A 45 -7.42 -0.28 -7.71
N GLY A 46 -8.49 0.44 -7.33
CA GLY A 46 -9.86 -0.06 -7.36
C GLY A 46 -10.37 -0.36 -8.77
N ALA A 47 -9.92 0.41 -9.76
CA ALA A 47 -10.32 0.24 -11.16
C ALA A 47 -9.50 -0.84 -11.92
N MET A 48 -8.36 -1.28 -11.38
CA MET A 48 -7.50 -2.27 -12.05
C MET A 48 -8.16 -3.65 -12.13
N SER A 49 -8.14 -4.25 -13.33
CA SER A 49 -8.51 -5.65 -13.54
C SER A 49 -7.51 -6.62 -12.88
N GLN A 50 -7.86 -7.90 -12.78
CA GLN A 50 -6.95 -8.91 -12.23
C GLN A 50 -5.71 -9.09 -13.12
N GLU A 51 -5.89 -9.08 -14.43
CA GLU A 51 -4.82 -9.20 -15.43
C GLU A 51 -3.89 -8.00 -15.37
N GLN A 52 -4.43 -6.79 -15.18
CA GLN A 52 -3.63 -5.57 -15.00
C GLN A 52 -2.78 -5.63 -13.73
N LEU A 53 -3.32 -6.15 -12.62
CA LEU A 53 -2.54 -6.38 -11.39
C LEU A 53 -1.40 -7.38 -11.63
N TRP A 54 -1.69 -8.50 -12.31
CA TRP A 54 -0.70 -9.52 -12.63
C TRP A 54 0.42 -8.97 -13.50
N ALA A 55 0.09 -8.24 -14.57
CA ALA A 55 1.07 -7.61 -15.44
C ALA A 55 1.93 -6.58 -14.67
N PHE A 56 1.32 -5.80 -13.78
CA PHE A 56 2.05 -4.83 -12.97
C PHE A 56 3.08 -5.48 -12.03
N VAL A 57 2.70 -6.54 -11.30
CA VAL A 57 3.65 -7.25 -10.42
C VAL A 57 4.69 -8.06 -11.19
N ASP A 58 4.37 -8.54 -12.39
CA ASP A 58 5.37 -9.16 -13.26
C ASP A 58 6.47 -8.15 -13.63
N GLN A 59 6.04 -6.97 -14.11
CA GLN A 59 6.93 -5.91 -14.57
C GLN A 59 7.79 -5.29 -13.46
N ILE A 60 7.29 -5.23 -12.22
CA ILE A 60 8.05 -4.65 -11.11
C ILE A 60 9.21 -5.55 -10.62
N GLY A 61 9.18 -6.83 -10.99
CA GLY A 61 10.22 -7.80 -10.66
C GLY A 61 10.39 -8.01 -9.16
N GLN A 62 11.65 -8.09 -8.69
CA GLN A 62 12.00 -8.40 -7.29
C GLN A 62 11.94 -7.20 -6.34
N SER A 63 11.21 -6.15 -6.70
CA SER A 63 11.08 -4.96 -5.85
C SER A 63 9.84 -5.05 -4.97
N THR A 64 10.01 -4.94 -3.66
CA THR A 64 8.84 -4.88 -2.75
C THR A 64 8.11 -3.54 -2.93
N LEU A 65 6.78 -3.62 -3.08
CA LEU A 65 5.91 -2.44 -3.09
C LEU A 65 5.60 -1.94 -1.68
N PHE A 66 5.68 -2.83 -0.70
CA PHE A 66 5.33 -2.58 0.68
C PHE A 66 6.53 -2.94 1.54
N PRO A 67 7.53 -2.05 1.61
CA PRO A 67 8.70 -2.30 2.41
C PRO A 67 8.31 -2.40 3.90
N PRO A 68 9.13 -3.08 4.71
CA PRO A 68 8.97 -3.07 6.16
C PRO A 68 8.81 -1.65 6.70
N ARG A 69 7.88 -1.48 7.64
CA ARG A 69 7.71 -0.22 8.37
C ARG A 69 9.00 0.20 9.08
N GLN A 70 9.25 1.50 9.16
CA GLN A 70 10.49 2.07 9.69
C GLN A 70 10.75 1.70 11.16
N ASP A 71 9.69 1.47 11.92
CA ASP A 71 9.67 1.11 13.33
C ASP A 71 9.54 -0.40 13.58
N LEU A 72 9.68 -1.25 12.55
CA LEU A 72 9.38 -2.69 12.66
C LEU A 72 10.13 -3.36 13.81
N LEU A 73 11.44 -3.12 13.92
CA LEU A 73 12.25 -3.72 14.99
C LEU A 73 11.82 -3.27 16.39
N ALA A 74 11.38 -2.02 16.53
CA ALA A 74 10.88 -1.50 17.80
C ALA A 74 9.57 -2.20 18.20
N LEU A 75 8.66 -2.41 17.23
CA LEU A 75 7.42 -3.15 17.49
C LEU A 75 7.67 -4.61 17.85
N LEU A 76 8.59 -5.28 17.16
CA LEU A 76 8.96 -6.66 17.48
C LEU A 76 9.55 -6.82 18.89
N LYS A 77 10.20 -5.77 19.41
CA LYS A 77 10.77 -5.74 20.77
C LYS A 77 9.80 -5.22 21.83
N ALA A 78 8.71 -4.59 21.44
CA ALA A 78 7.75 -4.01 22.37
C ALA A 78 6.94 -5.09 23.09
N PRO A 79 6.55 -4.87 24.37
CA PRO A 79 5.61 -5.75 25.06
C PRO A 79 4.30 -5.89 24.27
N ALA A 80 3.79 -7.11 24.16
CA ALA A 80 2.59 -7.42 23.37
C ALA A 80 1.39 -6.47 23.62
N PRO A 81 1.08 -6.06 24.89
CA PRO A 81 -0.03 -5.14 25.14
C PRO A 81 0.13 -3.75 24.50
N LEU A 82 1.35 -3.34 24.15
CA LEU A 82 1.66 -2.02 23.60
C LEU A 82 1.84 -2.02 22.08
N GLN A 83 2.00 -3.18 21.44
CA GLN A 83 2.32 -3.28 20.02
C GLN A 83 1.29 -2.58 19.13
N ALA A 84 0.00 -2.77 19.40
CA ALA A 84 -1.06 -2.13 18.62
C ALA A 84 -1.06 -0.60 18.78
N SER A 85 -0.90 -0.11 20.01
CA SER A 85 -0.86 1.33 20.29
C SER A 85 0.36 1.99 19.65
N LEU A 86 1.54 1.37 19.77
CA LEU A 86 2.76 1.85 19.11
C LEU A 86 2.62 1.82 17.58
N ALA A 87 2.06 0.73 17.04
CA ALA A 87 1.82 0.59 15.61
C ALA A 87 0.90 1.69 15.06
N ALA A 88 -0.11 2.12 15.83
CA ALA A 88 -1.04 3.18 15.44
C ALA A 88 -0.40 4.57 15.50
N VAL A 89 0.36 4.87 16.56
CA VAL A 89 1.02 6.17 16.73
C VAL A 89 2.11 6.42 15.67
N HIS A 90 2.80 5.36 15.25
CA HIS A 90 3.85 5.42 14.24
C HIS A 90 3.38 5.03 12.83
N ALA A 91 2.06 5.03 12.58
CA ALA A 91 1.54 4.77 11.24
C ALA A 91 2.10 5.79 10.22
N PRO A 92 2.46 5.36 9.00
CA PRO A 92 2.88 6.28 7.94
C PRO A 92 1.80 7.34 7.72
N ARG A 93 2.13 8.61 7.93
CA ARG A 93 1.21 9.70 7.62
C ARG A 93 1.10 9.84 6.10
N PRO A 94 -0.11 10.00 5.53
CA PRO A 94 -0.28 10.35 4.13
C PRO A 94 0.59 11.57 3.81
N ARG A 95 1.28 11.57 2.67
CA ARG A 95 2.01 12.75 2.20
C ARG A 95 1.02 13.90 2.12
N GLN A 96 1.17 14.89 2.99
CA GLN A 96 0.42 16.13 2.90
C GLN A 96 0.88 16.82 1.61
N LEU A 97 0.02 16.85 0.60
CA LEU A 97 0.27 17.60 -0.63
C LEU A 97 0.56 19.05 -0.22
N ALA A 98 1.74 19.55 -0.61
CA ALA A 98 2.09 20.93 -0.33
C ALA A 98 1.00 21.85 -0.92
N PRO A 99 0.60 22.92 -0.21
CA PRO A 99 -0.37 23.87 -0.74
C PRO A 99 0.15 24.42 -2.07
N MET A 100 -0.64 24.24 -3.13
CA MET A 100 -0.34 24.74 -4.46
C MET A 100 -0.34 26.27 -4.39
N VAL A 101 0.85 26.87 -4.43
CA VAL A 101 0.98 28.33 -4.49
C VAL A 101 0.44 28.78 -5.85
N PRO A 102 -0.59 29.64 -5.91
CA PRO A 102 -1.09 30.13 -7.19
C PRO A 102 0.03 30.91 -7.87
N ALA A 103 0.29 30.58 -9.14
CA ALA A 103 1.27 31.28 -9.95
C ALA A 103 0.88 32.75 -10.06
N SER A 104 1.70 33.64 -9.51
CA SER A 104 1.58 35.08 -9.75
C SER A 104 1.75 35.34 -11.24
N THR A 105 0.65 35.69 -11.90
CA THR A 105 0.68 36.27 -13.24
C THR A 105 1.19 37.71 -13.11
N SER A 106 2.43 37.93 -13.56
CA SER A 106 2.94 39.26 -13.90
C SER A 106 2.76 39.52 -15.39
#